data_AF-A0A2V6STS1-F1
#
_entry.id   AF-A0A2V6STS1-F1
#
_cell.length_a   1.000
_cell.length_b   1.000
_cell.length_c   1.000
_cell.angle_alpha   90.00
_cell.angle_beta   90.00
_cell.angle_gamma   90.00
#
_symmetry.space_group_name_H-M   'P 1'
#
loop_
_entity.id
_entity.type
_entity.pdbx_description
1 polymer ?
#
loop_
_entity_poly.entity_id
_entity_poly.type
_entity_poly.pdbx_seq_one_letter_code
_entity_poly.pdbx_strand_id
1 'polypeptide(L)'
;MPKAELEFFKPDHLPWEPVAASAAGGAGGAGVKQKILSRNEEGDVTRLLQFDTGVETSETIVHDFWEEVWILEGELTDLGKKQTFTAGMLRYFKR
;
A
#
# COMPACT_ATOMS: atom_id res chain seq x y z
N MET A 1 -12.51 16.45 8.49
CA MET A 1 -13.92 15.97 8.57
C MET A 1 -13.91 14.45 8.74
N PRO A 2 -14.95 13.79 9.28
CA PRO A 2 -14.94 12.32 9.34
C PRO A 2 -14.79 11.74 7.92
N LYS A 3 -14.05 10.64 7.81
CA LYS A 3 -13.89 9.87 6.57
C LYS A 3 -15.28 9.55 6.01
N ALA A 4 -15.47 9.77 4.70
CA ALA A 4 -16.75 9.52 4.06
C ALA A 4 -17.19 8.06 4.27
N GLU A 5 -18.44 7.87 4.67
CA GLU A 5 -19.04 6.55 4.79
C GLU A 5 -19.23 5.95 3.39
N LEU A 6 -18.75 4.72 3.21
CA LEU A 6 -18.87 3.97 1.98
C LEU A 6 -19.52 2.62 2.31
N GLU A 7 -20.58 2.28 1.59
CA GLU A 7 -21.22 0.96 1.67
C GLU A 7 -20.42 -0.11 0.93
N PHE A 8 -20.82 -1.38 1.00
CA PHE A 8 -20.16 -2.44 0.23
C PHE A 8 -20.21 -2.15 -1.28
N PHE A 9 -19.05 -1.96 -1.90
CA PHE A 9 -18.94 -1.79 -3.35
C PHE A 9 -17.77 -2.59 -3.91
N LYS A 10 -17.85 -2.93 -5.19
CA LYS A 10 -16.73 -3.51 -5.90
C LYS A 10 -15.83 -2.39 -6.45
N PRO A 11 -14.52 -2.39 -6.15
CA PRO A 11 -13.63 -1.30 -6.55
C PRO A 11 -13.18 -1.38 -8.01
N ASP A 12 -13.74 -2.28 -8.83
CA ASP A 12 -13.31 -2.51 -10.22
C ASP A 12 -13.29 -1.23 -11.06
N HIS A 13 -14.28 -0.36 -10.86
CA HIS A 13 -14.46 0.89 -11.59
C HIS A 13 -13.49 2.02 -11.20
N LEU A 14 -12.81 1.90 -10.05
CA LEU A 14 -11.83 2.89 -9.62
C LEU A 14 -10.54 2.75 -10.45
N PRO A 15 -9.89 3.87 -10.82
CA PRO A 15 -8.69 3.82 -11.64
C PRO A 15 -7.50 3.25 -10.87
N TRP A 16 -6.58 2.64 -11.61
CA TRP A 16 -5.21 2.43 -11.14
C TRP A 16 -4.39 3.67 -11.49
N GLU A 17 -3.66 4.20 -10.52
CA GLU A 17 -2.86 5.40 -10.66
C GLU A 17 -1.40 5.11 -10.29
N PRO A 18 -0.40 5.67 -10.99
CA PRO A 18 0.99 5.52 -10.60
C PRO A 18 1.25 6.15 -9.23
N VAL A 19 2.15 5.54 -8.44
CA VAL A 19 2.56 6.07 -7.14
C VAL A 19 3.98 6.63 -7.24
N ALA A 20 4.14 7.93 -6.98
CA ALA A 20 5.47 8.51 -6.85
C ALA A 20 6.21 7.91 -5.64
N ALA A 21 7.52 7.69 -5.78
CA ALA A 21 8.34 7.29 -4.63
C ALA A 21 8.28 8.36 -3.54
N SER A 22 8.16 7.94 -2.29
CA SER A 22 8.12 8.84 -1.15
C SER A 22 8.67 8.17 0.10
N ALA A 23 9.67 8.79 0.72
CA ALA A 23 10.22 8.32 1.99
C ALA A 23 9.19 8.29 3.13
N ALA A 24 8.16 9.16 3.05
CA ALA A 24 7.11 9.31 4.09
C ALA A 24 5.73 8.79 3.66
N GLY A 25 5.48 8.57 2.36
CA GLY A 25 4.16 8.25 1.80
C GLY A 25 3.88 6.76 1.56
N GLY A 26 4.78 5.88 2.00
CA GLY A 26 4.70 4.44 1.74
C GLY A 26 5.39 4.02 0.44
N ALA A 27 5.15 2.77 0.04
CA ALA A 27 5.77 2.21 -1.15
C ALA A 27 5.27 2.88 -2.45
N GLY A 28 6.21 3.23 -3.32
CA GLY A 28 5.97 3.89 -4.60
C GLY A 28 7.20 3.79 -5.51
N GLY A 29 7.08 4.24 -6.75
CA GLY A 29 8.14 4.16 -7.76
C GLY A 29 7.66 3.55 -9.08
N ALA A 30 8.60 3.38 -10.01
CA ALA A 30 8.32 2.74 -11.30
C ALA A 30 7.78 1.31 -11.10
N GLY A 31 6.71 0.95 -11.79
CA GLY A 31 6.04 -0.35 -11.64
C GLY A 31 5.16 -0.48 -10.39
N VAL A 32 5.00 0.59 -9.60
CA VAL A 32 4.05 0.62 -8.47
C VAL A 32 2.85 1.48 -8.84
N LYS A 33 1.66 0.91 -8.69
CA LYS A 33 0.39 1.60 -8.89
C LYS A 33 -0.57 1.33 -7.74
N GLN A 34 -1.49 2.26 -7.52
CA GLN A 34 -2.47 2.19 -6.44
C GLN A 34 -3.89 2.40 -6.95
N LYS A 35 -4.83 1.94 -6.14
CA LYS A 35 -6.25 2.26 -6.27
C LYS A 35 -6.73 2.78 -4.92
N ILE A 36 -7.15 4.05 -4.86
CA ILE A 36 -7.61 4.67 -3.62
C ILE A 36 -9.05 4.24 -3.34
N LEU A 37 -9.27 3.50 -2.26
CA LEU A 37 -10.60 3.04 -1.85
C LEU A 37 -11.31 4.07 -0.98
N SER A 38 -10.56 4.81 -0.17
CA SER A 38 -11.08 5.90 0.65
C SER A 38 -9.94 6.81 1.13
N ARG A 39 -10.25 8.08 1.34
CA ARG A 39 -9.33 9.12 1.84
C ARG A 39 -10.11 10.14 2.66
N ASN A 40 -9.54 10.65 3.75
CA ASN A 40 -10.06 11.81 4.48
C ASN A 40 -9.15 13.05 4.32
N GLU A 41 -9.57 14.18 4.90
CA GLU A 41 -8.81 15.43 4.85
C GLU A 41 -7.55 15.39 5.71
N GLU A 42 -7.55 14.54 6.75
CA GLU A 42 -6.45 14.34 7.68
C GLU A 42 -5.30 13.49 7.08
N GLY A 43 -5.54 12.83 5.93
CA GLY A 43 -4.54 12.07 5.19
C GLY A 43 -4.63 10.56 5.33
N ASP A 44 -5.54 10.03 6.16
CA ASP A 44 -5.80 8.60 6.28
C ASP A 44 -6.28 8.05 4.94
N VAL A 45 -5.65 6.97 4.49
CA VAL A 45 -5.92 6.37 3.20
C VAL A 45 -6.11 4.87 3.33
N THR A 46 -7.13 4.36 2.66
CA THR A 46 -7.26 2.92 2.38
C THR A 46 -7.07 2.75 0.89
N ARG A 47 -6.14 1.88 0.49
CA ARG A 47 -5.77 1.69 -0.91
C ARG A 47 -5.40 0.24 -1.20
N LEU A 48 -5.58 -0.17 -2.45
CA LEU A 48 -4.89 -1.34 -2.99
C LEU A 48 -3.58 -0.88 -3.62
N LEU A 49 -2.49 -1.58 -3.32
CA LEU A 49 -1.21 -1.42 -4.02
C LEU A 49 -0.96 -2.62 -4.89
N GLN A 50 -0.49 -2.39 -6.11
CA GLN A 50 0.01 -3.41 -7.01
C GLN A 50 1.44 -3.06 -7.42
N PHE A 51 2.30 -4.07 -7.29
CA PHE A 51 3.69 -4.04 -7.74
C PHE A 51 3.76 -4.92 -8.99
N ASP A 52 4.28 -4.38 -10.08
CA ASP A 52 4.60 -5.20 -11.25
C ASP A 52 5.70 -6.22 -10.87
N THR A 53 5.74 -7.37 -11.55
CA THR A 53 6.70 -8.44 -11.24
C THR A 53 8.14 -7.94 -11.36
N GLY A 54 8.95 -8.20 -10.34
CA GLY A 54 10.37 -7.83 -10.31
C GLY A 54 10.64 -6.40 -9.84
N VAL A 55 9.62 -5.63 -9.43
CA VAL A 55 9.83 -4.33 -8.78
C VAL A 55 10.56 -4.52 -7.46
N GLU A 56 11.66 -3.78 -7.30
CA GLU A 56 12.42 -3.68 -6.06
C GLU A 56 12.33 -2.24 -5.54
N THR A 57 11.99 -2.08 -4.26
CA THR A 57 12.01 -0.78 -3.58
C THR A 57 13.23 -0.70 -2.68
N SER A 58 14.12 0.24 -2.96
CA SER A 58 15.38 0.40 -2.21
C SER A 58 15.30 1.41 -1.07
N GLU A 59 14.28 2.28 -1.06
CA GLU A 59 14.13 3.28 -0.01
C GLU A 59 13.49 2.68 1.25
N THR A 60 14.10 2.93 2.39
CA THR A 60 13.48 2.60 3.67
C THR A 60 12.40 3.63 3.95
N ILE A 61 11.15 3.16 3.89
CA ILE A 61 9.98 3.96 4.24
C ILE A 61 9.90 4.06 5.77
N VAL A 62 9.79 5.29 6.27
CA VAL A 62 9.62 5.62 7.69
C VAL A 62 8.46 6.61 7.80
N HIS A 63 7.51 6.33 8.67
CA HIS A 63 6.33 7.16 8.85
C HIS A 63 5.77 7.12 10.28
N ASP A 64 5.36 8.28 10.76
CA ASP A 64 4.82 8.44 12.12
C ASP A 64 3.34 8.02 12.28
N PHE A 65 2.74 7.44 11.23
CA PHE A 65 1.42 6.83 11.26
C PHE A 65 1.46 5.30 11.39
N TRP A 66 0.33 4.70 11.72
CA TRP A 66 0.15 3.25 11.68
C TRP A 66 -0.15 2.79 10.26
N GLU A 67 0.55 1.75 9.81
CA GLU A 67 0.29 1.10 8.52
C GLU A 67 -0.12 -0.36 8.73
N GLU A 68 -1.18 -0.74 8.02
CA GLU A 68 -1.68 -2.10 7.92
C GLU A 68 -1.55 -2.57 6.47
N VAL A 69 -0.92 -3.72 6.26
CA VAL A 69 -0.73 -4.31 4.93
C VAL A 69 -1.26 -5.73 4.93
N TRP A 70 -2.24 -6.00 4.08
CA TRP A 70 -2.75 -7.34 3.81
C TRP A 70 -2.40 -7.75 2.38
N ILE A 71 -1.64 -8.84 2.23
CA ILE A 71 -1.28 -9.38 0.92
C ILE A 71 -2.47 -10.17 0.37
N LEU A 72 -3.10 -9.63 -0.66
CA LEU A 72 -4.24 -10.28 -1.33
C LEU A 72 -3.78 -11.34 -2.34
N GLU A 73 -2.69 -11.07 -3.05
CA GLU A 73 -2.14 -11.92 -4.11
C GLU A 73 -0.62 -11.71 -4.22
N GLY A 74 0.10 -12.74 -4.68
CA GLY A 74 1.54 -12.70 -4.91
C GLY A 74 2.36 -12.84 -3.63
N GLU A 75 3.59 -12.32 -3.69
CA GLU A 75 4.54 -12.35 -2.60
C GLU A 75 5.41 -11.08 -2.56
N LEU A 76 5.90 -10.75 -1.37
CA LEU A 76 6.82 -9.64 -1.10
C LEU A 76 8.01 -10.18 -0.33
N THR A 77 9.22 -9.89 -0.79
CA THR A 77 10.45 -10.27 -0.08
C THR A 77 11.09 -9.06 0.58
N ASP A 78 11.18 -9.08 1.91
CA ASP A 78 11.97 -8.11 2.68
C ASP A 78 13.43 -8.54 2.63
N LEU A 79 14.24 -7.85 1.83
CA LEU A 79 15.66 -8.15 1.61
C LEU A 79 16.50 -7.99 2.88
N GLY A 80 16.13 -7.04 3.76
CA GLY A 80 16.83 -6.81 5.02
C GLY A 80 16.60 -7.94 6.03
N LYS A 81 15.38 -8.45 6.10
CA LYS A 81 15.00 -9.60 6.94
C LYS A 81 15.29 -10.95 6.29
N LYS A 82 15.54 -10.97 4.98
CA LYS A 82 15.65 -12.19 4.16
C LYS A 82 14.42 -13.09 4.32
N GLN A 83 13.24 -12.46 4.30
CA GLN A 83 11.98 -13.14 4.55
C GLN A 83 10.97 -12.80 3.46
N THR A 84 10.29 -13.82 2.95
CA THR A 84 9.21 -13.69 1.98
C THR A 84 7.86 -13.81 2.68
N PHE A 85 6.95 -12.91 2.34
CA PHE A 85 5.57 -12.85 2.82
C PHE A 85 4.63 -13.12 1.64
N THR A 86 3.60 -13.94 1.84
CA THR A 86 2.72 -14.42 0.78
C THR A 86 1.26 -14.02 1.02
N ALA A 87 0.41 -14.25 0.01
CA ALA A 87 -1.02 -14.02 0.10
C ALA A 87 -1.66 -14.59 1.38
N GLY A 88 -2.54 -13.81 2.01
CA GLY A 88 -3.19 -14.12 3.28
C GLY A 88 -2.44 -13.61 4.52
N MET A 89 -1.20 -13.14 4.39
CA MET A 89 -0.45 -12.56 5.52
C MET A 89 -0.83 -11.09 5.76
N LEU A 90 -0.96 -10.73 7.05
CA LEU A 90 -1.20 -9.38 7.53
C LEU A 90 0.04 -8.87 8.29
N ARG A 91 0.40 -7.62 8.04
CA ARG A 91 1.41 -6.89 8.81
C ARG A 91 0.79 -5.61 9.37
N TYR A 92 0.99 -5.38 10.66
CA TYR A 92 0.59 -4.17 11.37
C TYR A 92 1.83 -3.53 11.97
N PHE A 93 2.13 -2.27 11.65
CA PHE A 93 3.34 -1.61 12.17
C PHE A 93 3.23 -0.09 12.17
N LYS A 94 4.08 0.53 12.99
CA LYS A 94 4.38 1.95 12.99
C LYS A 94 5.90 2.07 13.01
N ARG A 95 6.50 2.88 12.14
CA ARG A 95 7.96 2.96 12.01
C ARG A 95 8.46 4.39 12.03
#